data_AF-A0A1L3LTF9-F1
#
_entry.id   AF-A0A1L3LTF9-F1
#
_cell.length_a   1.000
_cell.length_b   1.000
_cell.length_c   1.000
_cell.angle_alpha   90.00
_cell.angle_beta   90.00
_cell.angle_gamma   90.00
#
_symmetry.space_group_name_H-M   'P 1'
#
loop_
_entity.id
_entity.type
_entity.pdbx_description
1 polymer ?
#
loop_
_entity_poly.entity_id
_entity_poly.type
_entity_poly.pdbx_seq_one_letter_code
_entity_poly.pdbx_strand_id
1 'polypeptide(L)'
;MPSGGVHSTGYAAYNKLIRSDRGNDGVTLAGCWSHSRRKFYELHVAESSKIATTTVERMAKLWQVEETIRGKSPDARVAARQQTSAAVVAEFFALWQKTLPRVSGKSKLAEALRYAISRRAKFERFLTDGRIELDSNIVE
;
A
#
# COMPACT_ATOMS: atom_id res chain seq x y z
N MET A 1 -37.32 -5.49 9.64
CA MET A 1 -36.37 -4.54 9.02
C MET A 1 -34.97 -4.97 9.41
N PRO A 2 -34.07 -5.33 8.49
CA PRO A 2 -32.66 -5.34 8.83
C PRO A 2 -31.92 -4.24 8.04
N SER A 3 -31.44 -3.24 8.78
CA SER A 3 -30.49 -2.23 8.31
C SER A 3 -29.14 -2.90 8.09
N GLY A 4 -28.91 -3.37 6.86
CA GLY A 4 -27.63 -3.94 6.41
C GLY A 4 -26.62 -2.83 6.11
N GLY A 5 -25.92 -2.37 7.14
CA GLY A 5 -24.74 -1.51 6.98
C GLY A 5 -23.47 -2.36 6.86
N VAL A 6 -23.25 -3.04 5.71
CA VAL A 6 -21.97 -3.71 5.45
C VAL A 6 -20.95 -2.70 4.91
N HIS A 7 -20.30 -1.98 5.83
CA HIS A 7 -19.09 -1.24 5.51
C HIS A 7 -17.88 -2.11 5.86
N SER A 8 -17.62 -3.17 5.07
CA SER A 8 -16.39 -3.98 5.20
C SER A 8 -16.17 -4.92 4.01
N THR A 9 -16.18 -4.40 2.79
CA THR A 9 -15.81 -5.20 1.59
C THR A 9 -14.40 -4.89 1.08
N GLY A 10 -13.56 -4.25 1.90
CA GLY A 10 -12.11 -4.17 1.67
C GLY A 10 -11.29 -5.03 2.65
N TYR A 11 -11.81 -5.28 3.86
CA TYR A 11 -11.03 -5.82 4.98
C TYR A 11 -10.71 -7.32 4.88
N ALA A 12 -11.63 -8.11 4.30
CA ALA A 12 -11.43 -9.56 4.13
C ALA A 12 -10.32 -9.89 3.13
N ALA A 13 -10.22 -9.13 2.03
CA ALA A 13 -9.12 -9.21 1.07
C ALA A 13 -7.78 -8.81 1.75
N TYR A 14 -7.81 -7.81 2.63
CA TYR A 14 -6.65 -7.39 3.40
C TYR A 14 -6.09 -8.49 4.31
N ASN A 15 -6.97 -9.18 5.05
CA ASN A 15 -6.56 -10.20 6.02
C ASN A 15 -6.00 -11.47 5.35
N LYS A 16 -6.51 -11.82 4.15
CA LYS A 16 -6.01 -12.97 3.37
C LYS A 16 -4.58 -12.75 2.88
N LEU A 17 -4.27 -11.52 2.46
CA LEU A 17 -2.95 -11.12 1.95
C LEU A 17 -1.89 -10.99 3.06
N ILE A 18 -2.27 -10.62 4.29
CA ILE A 18 -1.32 -10.53 5.43
C ILE A 18 -0.82 -11.92 5.84
N ARG A 19 -1.62 -12.98 5.65
CA ARG A 19 -1.20 -14.35 5.99
C ARG A 19 -0.15 -14.93 5.03
N SER A 20 -0.06 -14.42 3.79
CA SER A 20 0.91 -14.89 2.79
C SER A 20 2.30 -14.25 2.91
N ASP A 21 2.46 -13.19 3.71
CA ASP A 21 3.74 -12.48 3.91
C ASP A 21 4.44 -12.95 5.20
N ARG A 22 4.75 -14.26 5.30
CA ARG A 22 5.62 -14.79 6.35
C ARG A 22 6.98 -15.17 5.76
N GLY A 23 7.86 -14.18 5.70
CA GLY A 23 9.31 -14.37 5.61
C GLY A 23 9.88 -14.15 4.22
N ASN A 24 10.76 -13.15 4.09
CA ASN A 24 12.17 -13.34 3.77
C ASN A 24 12.80 -11.98 3.38
N ASP A 25 14.02 -11.75 3.86
CA ASP A 25 14.86 -10.56 3.70
C ASP A 25 15.45 -10.40 2.27
N GLY A 26 14.65 -10.64 1.22
CA GLY A 26 15.20 -10.79 -0.15
C GLY A 26 14.34 -10.30 -1.32
N VAL A 27 13.04 -10.00 -1.16
CA VAL A 27 12.18 -9.57 -2.28
C VAL A 27 12.11 -8.04 -2.33
N THR A 28 13.10 -7.45 -2.98
CA THR A 28 13.51 -6.04 -2.82
C THR A 28 12.50 -4.97 -3.29
N LEU A 29 11.44 -5.34 -4.04
CA LEU A 29 10.49 -4.38 -4.64
C LEU A 29 9.04 -4.56 -4.15
N ALA A 30 8.50 -5.79 -4.14
CA ALA A 30 7.18 -6.08 -3.56
C ALA A 30 7.15 -5.91 -2.03
N GLY A 31 8.29 -6.16 -1.35
CA GLY A 31 8.40 -5.99 0.09
C GLY A 31 8.24 -4.54 0.57
N CYS A 32 8.45 -3.53 -0.27
CA CYS A 32 8.34 -2.13 0.16
C CYS A 32 6.88 -1.73 0.43
N TRP A 33 5.96 -2.01 -0.51
CA TRP A 33 4.53 -1.72 -0.35
C TRP A 33 3.89 -2.59 0.73
N SER A 34 4.16 -3.91 0.74
CA SER A 34 3.63 -4.83 1.74
C SER A 34 4.11 -4.50 3.16
N HIS A 35 5.39 -4.19 3.34
CA HIS A 35 5.93 -3.83 4.66
C HIS A 35 5.40 -2.48 5.16
N SER A 36 5.30 -1.46 4.29
CA SER A 36 4.64 -0.20 4.68
C SER A 36 3.18 -0.44 5.05
N ARG A 37 2.44 -1.21 4.24
CA ARG A 37 1.04 -1.53 4.51
C ARG A 37 0.87 -2.19 5.87
N ARG A 38 1.74 -3.15 6.24
CA ARG A 38 1.72 -3.79 7.56
C ARG A 38 1.90 -2.78 8.70
N LYS A 39 2.91 -1.90 8.59
CA LYS A 39 3.16 -0.85 9.60
C LYS A 39 1.95 0.09 9.75
N PHE A 40 1.33 0.53 8.64
CA PHE A 40 0.13 1.37 8.69
C PHE A 40 -1.11 0.61 9.19
N TYR A 41 -1.22 -0.68 8.88
CA TYR A 41 -2.32 -1.53 9.34
C TYR A 41 -2.26 -1.80 10.84
N GLU A 42 -1.08 -2.07 11.41
CA GLU A 42 -0.92 -2.21 12.86
C GLU A 42 -1.35 -0.94 13.60
N LEU A 43 -1.07 0.23 13.03
CA LEU A 43 -1.51 1.53 13.55
C LEU A 43 -3.01 1.77 13.39
N HIS A 44 -3.60 1.24 12.31
CA HIS A 44 -5.04 1.27 12.06
C HIS A 44 -5.79 0.37 13.04
N VAL A 45 -5.34 -0.88 13.24
CA VAL A 45 -5.91 -1.83 14.21
C VAL A 45 -5.79 -1.32 15.64
N ALA A 46 -4.69 -0.64 15.96
CA ALA A 46 -4.53 0.03 17.24
C ALA A 46 -5.35 1.33 17.36
N GLU A 47 -6.18 1.66 16.36
CA GLU A 47 -6.98 2.89 16.21
C GLU A 47 -6.22 4.17 16.54
N SER A 48 -4.90 4.13 16.39
CA SER A 48 -4.00 5.13 16.96
C SER A 48 -3.94 6.40 16.11
N SER A 49 -4.45 6.35 14.87
CA SER A 49 -4.40 7.49 13.95
C SER A 49 -5.36 7.35 12.77
N LYS A 50 -6.22 8.37 12.58
CA LYS A 50 -7.09 8.49 11.40
C LYS A 50 -6.31 8.50 10.07
N ILE A 51 -5.10 9.07 10.07
CA ILE A 51 -4.24 9.08 8.87
C ILE A 51 -3.79 7.67 8.47
N ALA A 52 -3.53 6.79 9.45
CA ALA A 52 -3.18 5.40 9.16
C ALA A 52 -4.36 4.68 8.49
N THR A 53 -5.57 4.85 9.01
CA THR A 53 -6.82 4.34 8.40
C THR A 53 -6.99 4.81 6.97
N THR A 54 -6.99 6.13 6.73
CA THR A 54 -7.14 6.70 5.38
C THR A 54 -6.04 6.24 4.44
N THR A 55 -4.82 6.05 4.96
CA THR A 55 -3.68 5.54 4.16
C THR A 55 -3.95 4.11 3.69
N VAL A 56 -4.40 3.24 4.61
CA VAL A 56 -4.73 1.83 4.30
C VAL A 56 -5.91 1.75 3.33
N GLU A 57 -6.97 2.53 3.54
CA GLU A 57 -8.13 2.55 2.64
C GLU A 57 -7.79 3.03 1.23
N ARG A 58 -6.99 4.11 1.11
CA ARG A 58 -6.51 4.55 -0.21
C ARG A 58 -5.57 3.51 -0.82
N MET A 59 -4.76 2.83 0.01
CA MET A 59 -3.85 1.80 -0.47
C MET A 59 -4.67 0.70 -1.12
N ALA A 60 -5.80 0.28 -0.53
CA ALA A 60 -6.70 -0.73 -1.11
C ALA A 60 -7.05 -0.46 -2.59
N LYS A 61 -7.23 0.81 -2.97
CA LYS A 61 -7.53 1.20 -4.35
C LYS A 61 -6.39 0.90 -5.33
N LEU A 62 -5.13 1.05 -4.91
CA LEU A 62 -3.98 0.65 -5.73
C LEU A 62 -4.01 -0.85 -6.04
N TRP A 63 -4.35 -1.69 -5.06
CA TRP A 63 -4.45 -3.13 -5.28
C TRP A 63 -5.63 -3.49 -6.18
N GLN A 64 -6.77 -2.79 -6.07
CA GLN A 64 -7.87 -3.00 -7.02
C GLN A 64 -7.44 -2.67 -8.45
N VAL A 65 -6.70 -1.58 -8.66
CA VAL A 65 -6.13 -1.27 -9.98
C VAL A 65 -5.19 -2.39 -10.44
N GLU A 66 -4.32 -2.89 -9.55
CA GLU A 66 -3.44 -4.02 -9.86
C GLU A 66 -4.20 -5.29 -10.26
N GLU A 67 -5.31 -5.60 -9.60
CA GLU A 67 -6.17 -6.73 -9.99
C GLU A 67 -6.76 -6.54 -11.38
N THR A 68 -7.15 -5.32 -11.77
CA THR A 68 -7.69 -5.05 -13.12
C THR A 68 -6.65 -5.15 -14.25
N ILE A 69 -5.37 -4.96 -13.93
CA ILE A 69 -4.28 -5.06 -14.90
C ILE A 69 -3.53 -6.39 -14.80
N ARG A 70 -3.91 -7.25 -13.85
CA ARG A 70 -3.35 -8.58 -13.68
C ARG A 70 -3.62 -9.40 -14.94
N GLY A 71 -2.59 -10.09 -15.44
CA GLY A 71 -2.67 -10.84 -16.69
C GLY A 71 -2.57 -10.00 -17.97
N LYS A 72 -2.45 -8.67 -17.89
CA LYS A 72 -2.12 -7.82 -19.05
C LYS A 72 -0.60 -7.81 -19.30
N SER A 73 -0.22 -7.47 -20.52
CA SER A 73 1.18 -7.28 -20.90
C SER A 73 1.88 -6.25 -20.01
N PRO A 74 3.18 -6.40 -19.72
CA PRO A 74 3.92 -5.49 -18.84
C PRO A 74 3.83 -4.02 -19.28
N ASP A 75 3.79 -3.77 -20.59
CA ASP A 75 3.61 -2.42 -21.14
C ASP A 75 2.24 -1.81 -20.80
N ALA A 76 1.16 -2.58 -20.99
CA ALA A 76 -0.19 -2.18 -20.61
C ALA A 76 -0.33 -1.96 -19.08
N ARG A 77 0.39 -2.74 -18.27
CA ARG A 77 0.46 -2.55 -16.82
C ARG A 77 1.13 -1.22 -16.48
N VAL A 78 2.28 -0.90 -17.09
CA VAL A 78 2.97 0.39 -16.91
C VAL A 78 2.06 1.55 -17.33
N ALA A 79 1.42 1.46 -18.50
CA ALA A 79 0.54 2.51 -19.00
C ALA A 79 -0.64 2.78 -18.04
N ALA A 80 -1.28 1.74 -17.52
CA ALA A 80 -2.36 1.89 -16.54
C ALA A 80 -1.87 2.44 -15.20
N ARG A 81 -0.70 1.99 -14.73
CA ARG A 81 -0.06 2.50 -13.52
C ARG A 81 0.33 3.96 -13.64
N GLN A 82 0.86 4.40 -14.78
CA GLN A 82 1.21 5.81 -15.02
C GLN A 82 -0.02 6.71 -15.01
N GLN A 83 -1.16 6.23 -15.53
CA GLN A 83 -2.41 7.00 -15.56
C GLN A 83 -3.08 7.11 -14.18
N THR A 84 -3.11 6.02 -13.41
CA THR A 84 -3.86 5.98 -12.14
C THR A 84 -2.94 5.90 -10.95
N SER A 85 -2.08 4.88 -10.90
CA SER A 85 -1.24 4.59 -9.74
C SER A 85 -0.21 5.70 -9.46
N ALA A 86 0.37 6.34 -10.47
CA ALA A 86 1.40 7.37 -10.28
C ALA A 86 0.85 8.59 -9.53
N ALA A 87 -0.34 9.07 -9.92
CA ALA A 87 -1.02 10.15 -9.22
C ALA A 87 -1.34 9.77 -7.76
N VAL A 88 -1.82 8.55 -7.54
CA VAL A 88 -2.14 8.04 -6.19
C VAL A 88 -0.88 7.94 -5.31
N VAL A 89 0.23 7.45 -5.87
CA VAL A 89 1.52 7.35 -5.17
C VAL A 89 2.05 8.74 -4.80
N ALA A 90 2.01 9.70 -5.74
CA ALA A 90 2.43 11.08 -5.47
C ALA A 90 1.59 11.73 -4.36
N GLU A 91 0.27 11.54 -4.39
CA GLU A 91 -0.67 11.97 -3.34
C GLU A 91 -0.30 11.39 -1.97
N PHE A 92 0.04 10.10 -1.90
CA PHE A 92 0.49 9.46 -0.65
C PHE A 92 1.74 10.12 -0.12
N PHE A 93 2.77 10.28 -0.95
CA PHE A 93 4.02 10.89 -0.51
C PHE A 93 3.82 12.34 -0.05
N ALA A 94 2.95 13.10 -0.73
CA ALA A 94 2.61 14.46 -0.32
C ALA A 94 1.87 14.46 1.04
N LEU A 95 0.90 13.56 1.22
CA LEU A 95 0.19 13.40 2.49
C LEU A 95 1.14 13.00 3.63
N TRP A 96 2.04 12.05 3.38
CA TRP A 96 2.99 11.56 4.37
C TRP A 96 4.00 12.63 4.78
N GLN A 97 4.54 13.39 3.82
CA GLN A 97 5.43 14.52 4.11
C GLN A 97 4.72 15.62 4.90
N LYS A 98 3.44 15.91 4.59
CA LYS A 98 2.63 16.87 5.37
C LYS A 98 2.27 16.33 6.76
N THR A 99 2.12 15.02 6.91
CA THR A 99 1.74 14.40 8.19
C THR A 99 2.93 14.23 9.12
N LEU A 100 4.11 13.90 8.60
CA LEU A 100 5.31 13.63 9.38
C LEU A 100 5.64 14.73 10.42
N PRO A 101 5.61 16.04 10.12
CA PRO A 101 5.85 17.09 11.12
C PRO A 101 4.68 17.30 12.10
N ARG A 102 3.49 16.76 11.80
CA ARG A 102 2.28 16.89 12.65
C ARG A 102 2.16 15.76 13.67
N VAL A 103 2.96 14.71 13.53
CA VAL A 103 2.96 13.55 14.43
C VAL A 103 4.20 13.57 15.31
N SER A 104 4.10 13.01 16.52
CA SER A 104 5.25 12.95 17.41
C SER A 104 6.34 12.08 16.78
N GLY A 105 7.58 12.59 16.71
CA GLY A 105 8.69 11.87 16.08
C GLY A 105 8.98 10.50 16.70
N LYS A 106 8.58 10.29 17.96
CA LYS A 106 8.73 9.01 18.69
C LYS A 106 7.57 8.02 18.44
N SER A 107 6.54 8.42 17.71
CA SER A 107 5.40 7.55 17.41
C SER A 107 5.76 6.55 16.32
N LYS A 108 5.23 5.32 16.44
CA LYS A 108 5.32 4.29 15.40
C LYS A 108 4.84 4.78 14.01
N LEU A 109 3.88 5.71 13.98
CA LEU A 109 3.44 6.38 12.75
C LEU A 109 4.56 7.22 12.11
N ALA A 110 5.29 8.01 12.89
CA ALA A 110 6.39 8.82 12.35
C ALA A 110 7.53 7.95 11.81
N GLU A 111 7.79 6.81 12.43
CA GLU A 111 8.76 5.82 11.92
C GLU A 111 8.30 5.22 10.59
N ALA A 112 7.03 4.79 10.50
CA ALA A 112 6.45 4.25 9.27
C ALA A 112 6.47 5.28 8.12
N LEU A 113 6.10 6.53 8.41
CA LEU A 113 6.14 7.62 7.44
C LEU A 113 7.57 7.89 6.96
N ARG A 114 8.55 7.97 7.88
CA ARG A 114 9.97 8.16 7.51
C ARG A 114 10.49 7.02 6.66
N TYR A 115 10.16 5.78 7.00
CA TYR A 115 10.55 4.60 6.24
C TYR A 115 10.01 4.67 4.81
N ALA A 116 8.72 5.00 4.65
CA ALA A 116 8.08 5.10 3.35
C ALA A 116 8.70 6.25 2.52
N ILE A 117 8.79 7.46 3.08
CA ILE A 117 9.35 8.65 2.42
C ILE A 117 10.80 8.43 1.97
N SER A 118 11.65 7.85 2.83
CA SER A 118 13.05 7.58 2.49
C SER A 118 13.20 6.57 1.34
N ARG A 119 12.21 5.70 1.13
CA ARG A 119 12.22 4.67 0.08
C ARG A 119 11.37 5.06 -1.13
N ARG A 120 10.99 6.32 -1.28
CA ARG A 120 10.15 6.81 -2.39
C ARG A 120 10.56 6.27 -3.77
N ALA A 121 11.84 6.32 -4.10
CA ALA A 121 12.34 5.79 -5.38
C ALA A 121 12.03 4.29 -5.61
N LYS A 122 12.02 3.48 -4.53
CA LYS A 122 11.61 2.06 -4.62
C LYS A 122 10.10 1.92 -4.80
N PHE A 123 9.32 2.78 -4.13
CA PHE A 123 7.86 2.81 -4.28
C PHE A 123 7.44 3.30 -5.66
N GLU A 124 8.21 4.14 -6.33
CA GLU A 124 7.88 4.61 -7.69
C GLU A 124 8.37 3.61 -8.77
N ARG A 125 9.26 2.67 -8.43
CA ARG A 125 9.86 1.74 -9.40
C ARG A 125 8.83 0.84 -10.11
N PHE A 126 7.79 0.39 -9.41
CA PHE A 126 6.74 -0.43 -10.03
C PHE A 126 5.90 0.35 -11.06
N LEU A 127 5.89 1.69 -10.98
CA LEU A 127 5.19 2.53 -11.95
C LEU A 127 5.90 2.52 -13.31
N THR A 128 7.23 2.35 -13.30
CA THR A 128 8.07 2.32 -14.50
C THR A 128 8.37 0.91 -14.99
N ASP A 129 8.19 -0.10 -14.14
CA ASP A 129 8.50 -1.49 -14.45
C ASP A 129 7.27 -2.39 -14.30
N GLY A 130 6.71 -2.81 -15.43
CA GLY A 130 5.51 -3.64 -15.51
C GLY A 130 5.73 -5.11 -15.14
N ARG A 131 6.97 -5.53 -14.91
CA ARG A 131 7.31 -6.87 -14.42
C ARG A 131 7.25 -6.93 -12.89
N ILE A 132 7.34 -5.78 -12.22
CA ILE A 132 7.17 -5.69 -10.78
C ILE A 132 5.69 -5.85 -10.45
N GLU A 133 5.37 -6.87 -9.65
CA GLU A 133 4.05 -7.03 -9.05
C GLU A 133 4.04 -6.37 -7.68
N LEU A 134 2.96 -5.65 -7.35
CA LEU A 134 2.78 -5.05 -6.02
C LEU A 134 2.55 -6.11 -4.95
N ASP A 135 2.07 -7.28 -5.36
CA ASP A 135 1.77 -8.42 -4.53
C ASP A 135 2.78 -9.54 -4.85
N SER A 136 3.55 -9.96 -3.84
CA SER A 136 4.47 -11.10 -3.96
C SER A 136 3.71 -12.41 -3.78
N ASN A 137 2.61 -12.62 -4.49
CA ASN A 137 2.01 -13.95 -4.59
C ASN A 137 2.51 -14.63 -5.86
N ILE A 138 3.83 -14.77 -5.97
CA ILE A 138 4.41 -15.87 -6.74
C ILE A 138 4.23 -17.10 -5.84
N VAL A 139 3.01 -17.65 -5.87
CA VAL A 139 2.79 -19.05 -5.52
C VAL A 139 2.99 -19.78 -6.84
N GLU A 140 4.05 -20.59 -6.91
CA GLU A 140 4.11 -21.69 -7.88
C GLU A 140 3.05 -22.74 -7.55
#